data_AF-A0A7M1Q1N8-F1
#
_entry.id   AF-A0A7M1Q1N8-F1
#
_cell.length_a   1.000
_cell.length_b   1.000
_cell.length_c   1.000
_cell.angle_alpha   90.00
_cell.angle_beta   90.00
_cell.angle_gamma   90.00
#
_symmetry.space_group_name_H-M   'P 1'
#
loop_
_entity.id
_entity.type
_entity.pdbx_description
1 polymer ?
#
loop_
_entity_poly.entity_id
_entity_poly.type
_entity_poly.pdbx_seq_one_letter_code
_entity_poly.pdbx_strand_id
1 'polypeptide(L)'
;MARDKIAVAMSGGVDSSVVAYMLKEQGYDICGITMVISNSANSEKEKKTVKDAKLVANFLGIEHHVINLRKEFYETVIKQFLTEYENGRTPNPCVTCNKYIKFGALLNHAKVLGYNKIATGHYVIQKYNNESKQHEVYRADDESKDQTYMMYNLNQQILQHTMFPLGDYSKTKVRELAFNWNLPIASKGESQEICFIDDNDYKKYWQENTNKTGIAGDLLDTKGNKIGRHNGIQNYTIGQRKGLGVALGHPAYVTKINSKNHSVTIGKNENLFKTKLSVNNVNWLAGEHPLNNEILVKIRYRSKPEPAKIIKFIAKKVVIEFNEPQRAITPGQSAVFYSGKRLIGGGVIE
;
A
#
# COMPACT_ATOMS: atom_id res chain seq x y z
N MET A 1 -30.40 13.74 -16.42
CA MET A 1 -28.92 13.81 -16.32
C MET A 1 -28.38 12.48 -16.81
N ALA A 2 -27.38 12.47 -17.70
CA ALA A 2 -26.74 11.21 -18.10
C ALA A 2 -26.18 10.53 -16.84
N ARG A 3 -26.42 9.23 -16.68
CA ARG A 3 -25.91 8.49 -15.51
C ARG A 3 -24.39 8.44 -15.59
N ASP A 4 -23.71 8.65 -14.47
CA ASP A 4 -22.26 8.56 -14.40
C ASP A 4 -21.80 7.18 -14.88
N LYS A 5 -20.81 7.17 -15.77
CA LYS A 5 -20.14 5.94 -16.24
C LYS A 5 -18.96 5.60 -15.34
N ILE A 6 -19.01 4.44 -14.70
CA ILE A 6 -17.98 4.01 -13.72
C ILE A 6 -17.32 2.69 -14.16
N ALA A 7 -16.00 2.68 -14.28
CA ALA A 7 -15.24 1.45 -14.47
C ALA A 7 -14.86 0.83 -13.10
N VAL A 8 -15.24 -0.41 -12.86
CA VAL A 8 -14.95 -1.12 -11.61
C VAL A 8 -13.65 -1.92 -11.74
N ALA A 9 -12.69 -1.67 -10.86
CA ALA A 9 -11.46 -2.45 -10.78
C ALA A 9 -11.74 -3.85 -10.21
N MET A 10 -11.84 -4.86 -11.08
CA MET A 10 -12.19 -6.23 -10.71
C MET A 10 -10.95 -7.11 -10.59
N SER A 11 -10.58 -7.47 -9.35
CA SER A 11 -9.45 -8.35 -9.06
C SER A 11 -9.83 -9.85 -9.00
N GLY A 12 -11.07 -10.18 -9.35
CA GLY A 12 -11.64 -11.52 -9.15
C GLY A 12 -11.85 -11.87 -7.67
N GLY A 13 -11.80 -10.88 -6.77
CA GLY A 13 -12.07 -11.04 -5.34
C GLY A 13 -13.49 -10.63 -4.95
N VAL A 14 -13.89 -10.98 -3.72
CA VAL A 14 -15.21 -10.66 -3.15
C VAL A 14 -15.47 -9.15 -3.14
N ASP A 15 -14.50 -8.36 -2.69
CA ASP A 15 -14.68 -6.92 -2.45
C ASP A 15 -15.02 -6.16 -3.74
N SER A 16 -14.25 -6.36 -4.81
CA SER A 16 -14.54 -5.72 -6.09
C SER A 16 -15.86 -6.20 -6.72
N SER A 17 -16.28 -7.44 -6.41
CA SER A 17 -17.51 -8.02 -6.95
C SER A 17 -18.75 -7.46 -6.25
N VAL A 18 -18.68 -7.28 -4.94
CA VAL A 18 -19.71 -6.59 -4.15
C VAL A 18 -19.82 -5.13 -4.62
N VAL A 19 -18.69 -4.44 -4.85
CA VAL A 19 -18.71 -3.08 -5.42
C VAL A 19 -19.42 -3.03 -6.78
N ALA A 20 -19.09 -3.97 -7.68
CA ALA A 20 -19.74 -4.02 -9.00
C ALA A 20 -21.25 -4.23 -8.87
N TYR A 21 -21.68 -5.16 -8.01
CA TYR A 21 -23.10 -5.40 -7.75
C TYR A 21 -23.79 -4.15 -7.18
N MET A 22 -23.23 -3.52 -6.15
CA MET A 22 -23.79 -2.32 -5.52
C MET A 22 -24.02 -1.18 -6.51
N LEU A 23 -23.02 -0.91 -7.37
CA LEU A 23 -23.12 0.17 -8.35
C LEU A 23 -24.13 -0.17 -9.45
N LYS A 24 -24.24 -1.44 -9.85
CA LYS A 24 -25.25 -1.88 -10.81
C LYS A 24 -26.67 -1.67 -10.25
N GLU A 25 -26.92 -2.07 -9.01
CA GLU A 25 -28.22 -1.90 -8.34
C GLU A 25 -28.59 -0.43 -8.13
N GLN A 26 -27.60 0.42 -7.86
CA GLN A 26 -27.78 1.88 -7.80
C GLN A 26 -28.06 2.50 -9.18
N GLY A 27 -28.06 1.70 -10.25
CA GLY A 27 -28.45 2.10 -11.60
C GLY A 27 -27.34 2.73 -12.43
N TYR A 28 -26.09 2.74 -11.95
CA TYR A 28 -24.96 3.28 -12.72
C TYR A 28 -24.70 2.47 -13.99
N ASP A 29 -24.17 3.14 -15.02
CA ASP A 29 -23.60 2.49 -16.20
C ASP A 29 -22.17 2.06 -15.86
N ILE A 30 -21.93 0.74 -15.76
CA ILE A 30 -20.67 0.20 -15.29
C ILE A 30 -20.07 -0.83 -16.25
N CYS A 31 -18.74 -0.88 -16.28
CA CYS A 31 -17.99 -2.02 -16.80
C CYS A 31 -17.01 -2.54 -15.75
N GLY A 32 -16.57 -3.78 -15.91
CA GLY A 32 -15.47 -4.35 -15.15
C GLY A 32 -14.15 -4.22 -15.90
N ILE A 33 -13.08 -3.87 -15.19
CA ILE A 33 -11.71 -3.91 -15.74
C ILE A 33 -10.81 -4.74 -14.83
N THR A 34 -10.17 -5.76 -15.39
CA THR A 34 -9.12 -6.54 -14.73
C THR A 34 -7.74 -6.17 -15.27
N MET A 35 -6.82 -5.85 -14.37
CA MET A 35 -5.43 -5.51 -14.71
C MET A 35 -4.55 -6.76 -14.64
N VAL A 36 -3.74 -6.92 -15.68
CA VAL A 36 -2.73 -7.98 -15.83
C VAL A 36 -1.36 -7.33 -15.61
N ILE A 37 -0.69 -7.62 -14.49
CA ILE A 37 0.44 -6.81 -13.97
C ILE A 37 1.73 -7.58 -13.65
N SER A 38 1.72 -8.89 -13.43
CA SER A 38 2.94 -9.62 -13.02
C SER A 38 3.66 -10.26 -14.22
N ASN A 39 4.99 -10.20 -14.31
CA ASN A 39 5.70 -10.85 -15.43
C ASN A 39 5.64 -12.39 -15.45
N SER A 40 4.99 -13.01 -14.47
CA SER A 40 4.51 -14.39 -14.57
C SER A 40 3.36 -14.50 -15.58
N ALA A 41 3.60 -14.04 -16.81
CA ALA A 41 2.75 -14.28 -17.95
C ALA A 41 2.55 -15.80 -18.03
N ASN A 42 1.33 -16.26 -17.74
CA ASN A 42 0.91 -17.66 -17.56
C ASN A 42 0.85 -18.23 -16.13
N SER A 43 0.96 -17.43 -15.07
CA SER A 43 0.62 -17.93 -13.74
C SER A 43 -0.85 -18.36 -13.70
N GLU A 44 -1.10 -19.56 -13.19
CA GLU A 44 -2.45 -20.11 -13.01
C GLU A 44 -3.33 -19.17 -12.17
N LYS A 45 -2.70 -18.43 -11.24
CA LYS A 45 -3.30 -17.40 -10.40
C LYS A 45 -3.89 -16.25 -11.21
N GLU A 46 -3.17 -15.74 -12.20
CA GLU A 46 -3.66 -14.65 -13.06
C GLU A 46 -4.82 -15.10 -13.93
N LYS A 47 -4.69 -16.28 -14.58
CA LYS A 47 -5.77 -16.87 -15.38
C LYS A 47 -7.03 -17.06 -14.55
N LYS A 48 -6.88 -17.54 -13.31
CA LYS A 48 -7.97 -17.67 -12.35
C LYS A 48 -8.58 -16.33 -11.98
N THR A 49 -7.78 -15.30 -11.70
CA THR A 49 -8.28 -13.94 -11.42
C THR A 49 -9.11 -13.38 -12.57
N VAL A 50 -8.63 -13.51 -13.82
CA VAL A 50 -9.36 -13.04 -15.00
C VAL A 50 -10.66 -13.84 -15.19
N LYS A 51 -10.61 -15.17 -15.03
CA LYS A 51 -11.79 -16.04 -15.11
C LYS A 51 -12.83 -15.67 -14.05
N ASP A 52 -12.41 -15.49 -12.80
CA ASP A 52 -13.30 -15.16 -11.69
C ASP A 52 -13.96 -13.78 -11.88
N ALA A 53 -13.20 -12.78 -12.35
CA ALA A 53 -13.75 -11.47 -12.67
C ALA A 53 -14.78 -11.54 -13.82
N LYS A 54 -14.47 -12.32 -14.86
CA LYS A 54 -15.38 -12.54 -15.99
C LYS A 54 -16.66 -13.26 -15.58
N LEU A 55 -16.57 -14.26 -14.69
CA LEU A 55 -17.74 -14.96 -14.15
C LEU A 55 -18.69 -14.00 -13.43
N VAL A 56 -18.15 -13.11 -12.60
CA VAL A 56 -18.96 -12.08 -11.91
C VAL A 56 -19.54 -11.08 -12.91
N ALA A 57 -18.75 -10.61 -13.88
CA ALA A 57 -19.25 -9.67 -14.88
C ALA A 57 -20.41 -10.25 -15.72
N ASN A 58 -20.29 -11.52 -16.13
CA ASN A 58 -21.36 -12.25 -16.82
C ASN A 58 -22.62 -12.38 -15.94
N PHE A 59 -22.44 -12.73 -14.66
CA PHE A 59 -23.54 -12.82 -13.70
C PHE A 59 -24.29 -11.48 -13.56
N LEU A 60 -23.57 -10.35 -13.57
CA LEU A 60 -24.14 -9.00 -13.48
C LEU A 60 -24.67 -8.45 -14.81
N GLY A 61 -24.42 -9.13 -15.93
CA GLY A 61 -24.74 -8.63 -17.27
C GLY A 61 -24.02 -7.32 -17.60
N ILE A 62 -22.72 -7.22 -17.26
CA ILE A 62 -21.87 -6.04 -17.55
C ILE A 62 -20.70 -6.41 -18.45
N GLU A 63 -20.21 -5.43 -19.22
CA GLU A 63 -18.98 -5.61 -20.02
C GLU A 63 -17.75 -5.82 -19.13
N HIS A 64 -16.81 -6.63 -19.60
CA HIS A 64 -15.56 -6.92 -18.90
C HIS A 64 -14.35 -6.77 -19.83
N HIS A 65 -13.43 -5.90 -19.45
CA HIS A 65 -12.17 -5.68 -20.17
C HIS A 65 -11.00 -6.22 -19.37
N VAL A 66 -10.00 -6.73 -20.09
CA VAL A 66 -8.71 -7.12 -19.52
C VAL A 66 -7.65 -6.21 -20.13
N ILE A 67 -6.90 -5.51 -19.28
CA ILE A 67 -5.84 -4.61 -19.70
C ILE A 67 -4.48 -5.11 -19.23
N ASN A 68 -3.50 -5.08 -20.12
CA ASN A 68 -2.12 -5.43 -19.80
C ASN A 68 -1.38 -4.18 -19.34
N LEU A 69 -0.97 -4.18 -18.07
CA LEU A 69 -0.20 -3.11 -17.43
C LEU A 69 1.15 -3.61 -16.90
N ARG A 70 1.68 -4.71 -17.45
CA ARG A 70 2.93 -5.33 -16.97
C ARG A 70 4.11 -4.36 -17.05
N LYS A 71 4.22 -3.61 -18.15
CA LYS A 71 5.32 -2.66 -18.37
C LYS A 71 5.27 -1.52 -17.35
N GLU A 72 4.10 -0.90 -17.19
CA GLU A 72 3.84 0.16 -16.23
C GLU A 72 4.10 -0.31 -14.80
N PHE A 73 3.62 -1.52 -14.47
CA PHE A 73 3.82 -2.13 -13.16
C PHE A 73 5.30 -2.38 -12.87
N TYR A 74 6.03 -2.92 -13.85
CA TYR A 74 7.46 -3.16 -13.69
C TYR A 74 8.24 -1.85 -13.47
N GLU A 75 8.05 -0.86 -14.35
CA GLU A 75 8.81 0.40 -14.28
C GLU A 75 8.49 1.23 -13.04
N THR A 76 7.23 1.22 -12.58
CA THR A 76 6.81 2.09 -11.47
C THR A 76 6.82 1.39 -10.12
N VAL A 77 6.54 0.08 -10.04
CA VAL A 77 6.39 -0.65 -8.77
C VAL A 77 7.57 -1.58 -8.52
N ILE A 78 7.85 -2.52 -9.44
CA ILE A 78 8.88 -3.55 -9.23
C ILE A 78 10.27 -2.93 -9.15
N LYS A 79 10.62 -2.06 -10.11
CA LYS A 79 11.93 -1.42 -10.14
C LYS A 79 12.22 -0.63 -8.86
N GLN A 80 11.24 0.14 -8.38
CA GLN A 80 11.35 0.87 -7.11
C GLN A 80 11.52 -0.10 -5.94
N PHE A 81 10.70 -1.16 -5.88
CA PHE A 81 10.79 -2.18 -4.85
C PHE A 81 12.20 -2.79 -4.76
N LEU A 82 12.77 -3.21 -5.89
CA LEU A 82 14.10 -3.81 -5.95
C LEU A 82 15.20 -2.81 -5.54
N THR A 83 15.08 -1.57 -6.01
CA THR A 83 16.06 -0.49 -5.75
C THR A 83 16.07 -0.10 -4.27
N GLU A 84 14.91 -0.02 -3.62
CA GLU A 84 14.83 0.32 -2.18
C GLU A 84 15.51 -0.75 -1.32
N TYR A 85 15.28 -2.03 -1.62
CA TYR A 85 15.96 -3.13 -0.93
C TYR A 85 17.47 -3.14 -1.16
N GLU A 86 17.92 -2.87 -2.39
CA GLU A 86 19.35 -2.72 -2.71
C GLU A 86 20.01 -1.59 -1.88
N ASN A 87 19.25 -0.54 -1.55
CA ASN A 87 19.69 0.56 -0.71
C ASN A 87 19.47 0.32 0.80
N GLY A 88 19.13 -0.89 1.23
CA GLY A 88 18.91 -1.22 2.64
C GLY A 88 17.65 -0.58 3.25
N ARG A 89 16.69 -0.18 2.41
CA ARG A 89 15.39 0.38 2.79
C ARG A 89 14.30 -0.67 2.59
N THR A 90 13.16 -0.50 3.25
CA THR A 90 12.03 -1.44 3.16
C THR A 90 10.83 -0.76 2.52
N PRO A 91 10.60 -0.95 1.20
CA PRO A 91 9.54 -0.27 0.46
C PRO A 91 8.13 -0.78 0.83
N ASN A 92 7.11 0.00 0.47
CA ASN A 92 5.73 -0.47 0.41
C ASN A 92 5.23 -0.43 -1.04
N PRO A 93 5.26 -1.55 -1.78
CA PRO A 93 4.87 -1.56 -3.19
C PRO A 93 3.38 -1.30 -3.42
N CYS A 94 2.53 -1.56 -2.42
CA CYS A 94 1.08 -1.32 -2.52
C CYS A 94 0.76 0.18 -2.59
N VAL A 95 1.49 1.01 -1.83
CA VAL A 95 1.36 2.48 -1.91
C VAL A 95 1.68 2.97 -3.33
N THR A 96 2.80 2.51 -3.89
CA THR A 96 3.25 2.86 -5.24
C THR A 96 2.28 2.36 -6.31
N CYS A 97 1.79 1.12 -6.18
CA CYS A 97 0.80 0.53 -7.09
C CYS A 97 -0.51 1.31 -7.10
N ASN A 98 -1.01 1.75 -5.93
CA ASN A 98 -2.20 2.61 -5.89
C ASN A 98 -1.97 3.89 -6.69
N LYS A 99 -0.86 4.60 -6.42
CA LYS A 99 -0.54 5.87 -7.09
C LYS A 99 -0.46 5.75 -8.62
N TYR A 100 0.34 4.81 -9.13
CA TYR A 100 0.68 4.80 -10.57
C TYR A 100 -0.18 3.84 -11.39
N ILE A 101 -0.68 2.76 -10.79
CA ILE A 101 -1.34 1.68 -11.51
C ILE A 101 -2.85 1.77 -11.34
N LYS A 102 -3.35 1.64 -10.10
CA LYS A 102 -4.80 1.62 -9.86
C LYS A 102 -5.45 2.98 -10.09
N PHE A 103 -4.83 4.07 -9.67
CA PHE A 103 -5.39 5.42 -9.82
C PHE A 103 -4.68 6.26 -10.89
N GLY A 104 -3.67 5.69 -11.55
CA GLY A 104 -3.00 6.26 -12.72
C GLY A 104 -3.42 5.53 -13.99
N ALA A 105 -2.69 4.48 -14.36
CA ALA A 105 -2.87 3.74 -15.60
C ALA A 105 -4.32 3.23 -15.80
N LEU A 106 -4.92 2.60 -14.79
CA LEU A 106 -6.30 2.11 -14.88
C LEU A 106 -7.30 3.25 -15.11
N LEU A 107 -7.16 4.38 -14.41
CA LEU A 107 -8.03 5.55 -14.62
C LEU A 107 -7.89 6.10 -16.04
N ASN A 108 -6.67 6.16 -16.58
CA ASN A 108 -6.43 6.59 -17.96
C ASN A 108 -7.09 5.64 -18.97
N HIS A 109 -6.97 4.32 -18.76
CA HIS A 109 -7.64 3.32 -19.59
C HIS A 109 -9.17 3.43 -19.51
N ALA A 110 -9.72 3.63 -18.30
CA ALA A 110 -11.16 3.84 -18.12
C ALA A 110 -11.66 5.04 -18.93
N LYS A 111 -10.92 6.17 -18.91
CA LYS A 111 -11.27 7.37 -19.69
C LYS A 111 -11.29 7.11 -21.19
N VAL A 112 -10.35 6.33 -21.72
CA VAL A 112 -10.33 5.93 -23.15
C VAL A 112 -11.57 5.11 -23.53
N LEU A 113 -12.07 4.29 -22.60
CA LEU A 113 -13.31 3.52 -22.78
C LEU A 113 -14.58 4.36 -22.53
N GLY A 114 -14.46 5.66 -22.26
CA GLY A 114 -15.59 6.56 -21.99
C GLY A 114 -16.09 6.56 -20.54
N TYR A 115 -15.33 5.97 -19.61
CA TYR A 115 -15.64 5.94 -18.18
C TYR A 115 -14.82 7.00 -17.43
N ASN A 116 -15.50 8.02 -16.91
CA ASN A 116 -14.86 9.18 -16.27
C ASN A 116 -14.56 8.97 -14.77
N LYS A 117 -14.99 7.86 -14.19
CA LYS A 117 -14.72 7.47 -12.81
C LYS A 117 -14.30 6.01 -12.71
N ILE A 118 -13.52 5.69 -11.69
CA ILE A 118 -13.21 4.31 -11.30
C ILE A 118 -13.71 4.01 -9.89
N ALA A 119 -14.20 2.79 -9.70
CA ALA A 119 -14.54 2.27 -8.38
C ALA A 119 -13.63 1.11 -8.00
N THR A 120 -13.28 1.03 -6.72
CA THR A 120 -12.43 -0.04 -6.21
C THR A 120 -13.00 -0.64 -4.93
N GLY A 121 -12.66 -1.90 -4.65
CA GLY A 121 -13.00 -2.57 -3.39
C GLY A 121 -12.13 -2.16 -2.20
N HIS A 122 -11.62 -0.91 -2.16
CA HIS A 122 -10.87 -0.46 -1.00
C HIS A 122 -11.80 -0.01 0.13
N TYR A 123 -11.42 -0.36 1.36
CA TYR A 123 -12.08 0.09 2.59
C TYR A 123 -11.55 1.47 2.96
N VAL A 124 -12.18 2.49 2.38
CA VAL A 124 -11.84 3.91 2.52
C VAL A 124 -13.14 4.69 2.45
N ILE A 125 -13.34 5.66 3.35
CA ILE A 125 -14.48 6.58 3.26
C ILE A 125 -14.01 7.82 2.49
N GLN A 126 -14.75 8.23 1.48
CA GLN A 126 -14.50 9.48 0.75
C GLN A 126 -15.72 10.37 0.84
N LYS A 127 -15.51 11.64 1.21
CA LYS A 127 -16.57 12.66 1.30
C LYS A 127 -16.17 13.87 0.49
N TYR A 128 -17.15 14.54 -0.13
CA TYR A 128 -16.92 15.85 -0.72
C TYR A 128 -17.30 16.92 0.30
N ASN A 129 -16.35 17.80 0.63
CA ASN A 129 -16.58 18.93 1.51
C ASN A 129 -17.00 20.14 0.67
N ASN A 130 -18.23 20.61 0.87
CA ASN A 130 -18.80 21.72 0.10
C ASN A 130 -18.14 23.07 0.40
N GLU A 131 -17.60 23.26 1.62
CA GLU A 131 -16.97 24.51 2.03
C GLU A 131 -15.58 24.66 1.40
N SER A 132 -14.74 23.62 1.53
CA SER A 132 -13.40 23.62 0.94
C SER A 132 -13.38 23.27 -0.55
N LYS A 133 -14.48 22.72 -1.09
CA LYS A 133 -14.59 22.17 -2.45
C LYS A 133 -13.56 21.07 -2.73
N GLN A 134 -13.28 20.25 -1.72
CA GLN A 134 -12.29 19.18 -1.79
C GLN A 134 -12.90 17.82 -1.47
N HIS A 135 -12.35 16.79 -2.11
CA HIS A 135 -12.55 15.41 -1.69
C HIS A 135 -11.65 15.10 -0.50
N GLU A 136 -12.27 14.68 0.59
CA GLU A 136 -11.62 14.27 1.82
C GLU A 136 -11.68 12.76 1.98
N VAL A 137 -10.61 12.20 2.51
CA VAL A 137 -10.46 10.76 2.73
C VAL A 137 -10.45 10.49 4.22
N TYR A 138 -11.21 9.50 4.66
CA TYR A 138 -11.39 9.12 6.06
C TYR A 138 -11.13 7.63 6.23
N ARG A 139 -10.60 7.26 7.40
CA ARG A 139 -10.46 5.85 7.81
C ARG A 139 -11.81 5.15 7.73
N ALA A 140 -11.81 3.92 7.22
CA ALA A 140 -13.01 3.09 7.15
C ALA A 140 -13.59 2.80 8.55
N ASP A 141 -14.87 2.45 8.60
CA ASP A 141 -15.52 2.09 9.86
C ASP A 141 -14.97 0.78 10.44
N ASP A 142 -14.60 -0.17 9.58
CA ASP A 142 -13.83 -1.35 9.97
C ASP A 142 -12.33 -1.02 10.00
N GLU A 143 -11.85 -0.60 11.16
CA GLU A 143 -10.43 -0.24 11.36
C GLU A 143 -9.47 -1.40 11.05
N SER A 144 -9.92 -2.65 11.14
CA SER A 144 -9.08 -3.84 10.84
C SER A 144 -8.80 -3.99 9.34
N LYS A 145 -9.65 -3.36 8.51
CA LYS A 145 -9.55 -3.35 7.05
C LYS A 145 -9.24 -1.99 6.45
N ASP A 146 -9.17 -0.92 7.26
CA ASP A 146 -8.84 0.43 6.82
C ASP A 146 -7.63 0.46 5.88
N GLN A 147 -7.84 0.98 4.67
CA GLN A 147 -6.84 1.05 3.61
C GLN A 147 -6.39 2.49 3.30
N THR A 148 -6.77 3.48 4.12
CA THR A 148 -6.35 4.88 3.92
C THR A 148 -4.85 5.08 3.93
N TYR A 149 -4.10 4.24 4.64
CA TYR A 149 -2.63 4.24 4.61
C TYR A 149 -2.07 4.13 3.17
N MET A 150 -2.78 3.45 2.27
CA MET A 150 -2.38 3.26 0.89
C MET A 150 -2.78 4.44 -0.03
N MET A 151 -3.55 5.41 0.49
CA MET A 151 -4.18 6.50 -0.27
C MET A 151 -3.50 7.86 -0.08
N TYR A 152 -2.47 7.98 0.76
CA TYR A 152 -1.87 9.29 1.06
C TYR A 152 -1.24 9.97 -0.15
N ASN A 153 -0.94 9.23 -1.22
CA ASN A 153 -0.37 9.74 -2.46
C ASN A 153 -1.41 10.22 -3.49
N LEU A 154 -2.70 10.10 -3.18
CA LEU A 154 -3.75 10.61 -4.07
C LEU A 154 -3.84 12.13 -3.96
N ASN A 155 -4.21 12.76 -5.06
CA ASN A 155 -4.46 14.20 -5.14
C ASN A 155 -5.93 14.45 -5.53
N GLN A 156 -6.36 15.71 -5.45
CA GLN A 156 -7.75 16.09 -5.77
C GLN A 156 -8.16 15.75 -7.20
N GLN A 157 -7.23 15.87 -8.16
CA GLN A 157 -7.49 15.53 -9.57
C GLN A 157 -7.83 14.05 -9.76
N ILE A 158 -7.24 13.16 -8.97
CA ILE A 158 -7.55 11.74 -8.96
C ILE A 158 -8.81 11.48 -8.15
N LEU A 159 -8.90 12.03 -6.93
CA LEU A 159 -9.99 11.74 -5.98
C LEU A 159 -11.38 12.06 -6.57
N GLN A 160 -11.51 13.14 -7.35
CA GLN A 160 -12.78 13.48 -8.02
C GLN A 160 -13.26 12.40 -9.02
N HIS A 161 -12.35 11.53 -9.47
CA HIS A 161 -12.63 10.44 -10.40
C HIS A 161 -12.62 9.06 -9.72
N THR A 162 -12.61 8.98 -8.39
CA THR A 162 -12.59 7.70 -7.66
C THR A 162 -13.83 7.50 -6.80
N MET A 163 -14.18 6.23 -6.59
CA MET A 163 -15.23 5.81 -5.66
C MET A 163 -14.76 4.63 -4.80
N PHE A 164 -15.16 4.66 -3.53
CA PHE A 164 -14.84 3.64 -2.52
C PHE A 164 -16.10 3.15 -1.80
N PRO A 165 -16.92 2.30 -2.42
CA PRO A 165 -18.24 1.97 -1.86
C PRO A 165 -18.21 1.12 -0.58
N LEU A 166 -17.05 0.59 -0.18
CA LEU A 166 -16.92 -0.31 0.98
C LEU A 166 -16.47 0.39 2.27
N GLY A 167 -16.24 1.71 2.27
CA GLY A 167 -15.72 2.44 3.42
C GLY A 167 -16.58 2.33 4.69
N ASP A 168 -17.90 2.27 4.52
CA ASP A 168 -18.89 2.21 5.61
C ASP A 168 -19.29 0.77 5.98
N TYR A 169 -18.61 -0.24 5.42
CA TYR A 169 -18.96 -1.65 5.61
C TYR A 169 -17.87 -2.41 6.33
N SER A 170 -18.27 -3.31 7.24
CA SER A 170 -17.37 -4.32 7.78
C SER A 170 -17.07 -5.42 6.77
N LYS A 171 -15.91 -6.08 6.91
CA LYS A 171 -15.59 -7.22 6.04
C LYS A 171 -16.63 -8.33 6.12
N THR A 172 -17.11 -8.60 7.33
CA THR A 172 -18.15 -9.60 7.57
C THR A 172 -19.41 -9.24 6.80
N LYS A 173 -19.83 -7.97 6.84
CA LYS A 173 -21.00 -7.52 6.10
C LYS A 173 -20.83 -7.66 4.59
N VAL A 174 -19.65 -7.30 4.06
CA VAL A 174 -19.34 -7.48 2.63
C VAL A 174 -19.42 -8.96 2.21
N ARG A 175 -18.97 -9.90 3.05
CA ARG A 175 -19.13 -11.34 2.78
C ARG A 175 -20.59 -11.77 2.81
N GLU A 176 -21.36 -11.35 3.81
CA GLU A 176 -22.80 -11.63 3.88
C GLU A 176 -23.54 -11.15 2.63
N LEU A 177 -23.25 -9.93 2.17
CA LEU A 177 -23.83 -9.39 0.94
C LEU A 177 -23.50 -10.27 -0.26
N ALA A 178 -22.24 -10.69 -0.40
CA ALA A 178 -21.84 -11.57 -1.49
C ALA A 178 -22.58 -12.91 -1.48
N PHE A 179 -22.79 -13.50 -0.30
CA PHE A 179 -23.59 -14.72 -0.17
C PHE A 179 -25.07 -14.49 -0.48
N ASN A 180 -25.67 -13.43 0.08
CA ASN A 180 -27.09 -13.12 -0.12
C ASN A 180 -27.44 -12.80 -1.57
N TRP A 181 -26.49 -12.20 -2.31
CA TRP A 181 -26.63 -11.92 -3.74
C TRP A 181 -26.23 -13.09 -4.63
N ASN A 182 -25.90 -14.25 -4.06
CA ASN A 182 -25.46 -15.44 -4.76
C ASN A 182 -24.29 -15.16 -5.72
N LEU A 183 -23.35 -14.29 -5.33
CA LEU A 183 -22.19 -13.98 -6.16
C LEU A 183 -21.35 -15.26 -6.37
N PRO A 184 -20.93 -15.58 -7.61
CA PRO A 184 -20.22 -16.83 -7.93
C PRO A 184 -18.93 -17.07 -7.13
N ILE A 185 -18.35 -16.03 -6.52
CA ILE A 185 -17.08 -16.06 -5.80
C ILE A 185 -17.22 -15.75 -4.31
N ALA A 186 -18.44 -15.80 -3.74
CA ALA A 186 -18.73 -15.41 -2.36
C ALA A 186 -17.88 -16.15 -1.30
N SER A 187 -17.54 -17.41 -1.55
CA SER A 187 -16.73 -18.25 -0.66
C SER A 187 -15.21 -18.07 -0.82
N LYS A 188 -14.76 -17.22 -1.75
CA LYS A 188 -13.33 -17.06 -2.06
C LYS A 188 -12.58 -16.39 -0.89
N GLY A 189 -11.42 -16.95 -0.56
CA GLY A 189 -10.50 -16.39 0.43
C GLY A 189 -9.95 -15.01 0.03
N GLU A 190 -9.41 -14.28 1.00
CA GLU A 190 -8.73 -13.02 0.76
C GLU A 190 -7.33 -13.25 0.18
N SER A 191 -6.90 -12.37 -0.73
CA SER A 191 -5.50 -12.25 -1.06
C SER A 191 -4.78 -11.57 0.10
N GLN A 192 -3.97 -12.34 0.83
CA GLN A 192 -2.97 -11.79 1.74
C GLN A 192 -1.65 -11.66 0.97
N GLU A 193 -0.78 -10.73 1.37
CA GLU A 193 0.61 -10.57 0.89
C GLU A 193 0.82 -9.71 -0.39
N ILE A 194 2.08 -9.57 -0.81
CA ILE A 194 2.50 -8.76 -1.95
C ILE A 194 2.09 -9.49 -3.23
N CYS A 195 1.31 -8.84 -4.10
CA CYS A 195 0.61 -9.51 -5.19
C CYS A 195 1.51 -10.23 -6.21
N PHE A 196 2.78 -9.82 -6.35
CA PHE A 196 3.74 -10.34 -7.32
C PHE A 196 4.81 -11.27 -6.72
N ILE A 197 4.71 -11.61 -5.43
CA ILE A 197 5.63 -12.53 -4.72
C ILE A 197 4.78 -13.67 -4.18
N ASP A 198 4.76 -14.81 -4.87
CA ASP A 198 3.82 -15.90 -4.58
C ASP A 198 4.19 -16.73 -3.35
N ASP A 199 5.47 -16.85 -3.01
CA ASP A 199 5.99 -17.62 -1.88
C ASP A 199 6.37 -16.75 -0.66
N ASN A 200 6.03 -15.45 -0.72
CA ASN A 200 6.39 -14.43 0.27
C ASN A 200 7.91 -14.29 0.50
N ASP A 201 8.75 -14.84 -0.38
CA ASP A 201 10.20 -14.73 -0.32
C ASP A 201 10.69 -13.57 -1.20
N TYR A 202 10.62 -12.36 -0.64
CA TYR A 202 11.12 -11.18 -1.34
C TYR A 202 12.63 -11.23 -1.63
N LYS A 203 13.40 -12.03 -0.87
CA LYS A 203 14.86 -12.13 -1.05
C LYS A 203 15.16 -12.92 -2.32
N LYS A 204 14.48 -14.05 -2.48
CA LYS A 204 14.50 -14.84 -3.70
C LYS A 204 13.99 -14.03 -4.89
N TYR A 205 12.85 -13.35 -4.74
CA TYR A 205 12.30 -12.48 -5.80
C TYR A 205 13.31 -11.40 -6.23
N TRP A 206 14.01 -10.77 -5.28
CA TRP A 206 15.04 -9.77 -5.59
C TRP A 206 16.21 -10.37 -6.36
N GLN A 207 16.70 -11.55 -5.97
CA GLN A 207 17.79 -12.23 -6.66
C GLN A 207 17.42 -12.59 -8.10
N GLU A 208 16.24 -13.20 -8.30
CA GLU A 208 15.73 -13.61 -9.62
C GLU A 208 15.51 -12.43 -10.57
N ASN A 209 15.05 -11.28 -10.07
CA ASN A 209 14.75 -10.13 -10.92
C ASN A 209 15.93 -9.21 -11.18
N THR A 210 16.97 -9.25 -10.33
CA THR A 210 18.16 -8.40 -10.51
C THR A 210 19.32 -9.14 -11.15
N ASN A 211 19.35 -10.48 -11.11
CA ASN A 211 20.53 -11.30 -11.43
C ASN A 211 21.79 -10.86 -10.67
N LYS A 212 21.62 -10.22 -9.49
CA LYS A 212 22.71 -9.75 -8.64
C LYS A 212 22.85 -10.66 -7.43
N THR A 213 24.09 -10.84 -6.98
CA THR A 213 24.39 -11.30 -5.62
C THR A 213 24.52 -10.10 -4.69
N GLY A 214 24.04 -10.21 -3.45
CA GLY A 214 24.22 -9.14 -2.47
C GLY A 214 25.70 -8.86 -2.18
N ILE A 215 26.00 -7.61 -1.83
CA ILE A 215 27.34 -7.23 -1.40
C ILE A 215 27.53 -7.68 0.05
N ALA A 216 28.51 -8.55 0.28
CA ALA A 216 28.81 -9.03 1.62
C ALA A 216 29.24 -7.88 2.55
N GLY A 217 28.88 -7.98 3.82
CA GLY A 217 29.12 -6.94 4.81
C GLY A 217 29.22 -7.48 6.23
N ASP A 218 29.54 -6.59 7.16
CA ASP A 218 29.74 -6.94 8.56
C ASP A 218 28.44 -6.81 9.37
N LEU A 219 28.21 -7.80 10.24
CA LEU A 219 27.25 -7.69 11.32
C LEU A 219 27.95 -7.05 12.51
N LEU A 220 27.40 -5.93 12.99
CA LEU A 220 27.96 -5.15 14.09
C LEU A 220 27.03 -5.19 15.31
N ASP A 221 27.58 -5.14 16.52
CA ASP A 221 26.82 -4.82 17.73
C ASP A 221 26.56 -3.30 17.86
N THR A 222 25.84 -2.88 18.90
CA THR A 222 25.55 -1.45 19.15
C THR A 222 26.77 -0.62 19.54
N LYS A 223 27.90 -1.25 19.87
CA LYS A 223 29.19 -0.59 20.15
C LYS A 223 30.09 -0.51 18.90
N GLY A 224 29.67 -1.10 17.79
CA GLY A 224 30.42 -1.17 16.54
C GLY A 224 31.39 -2.35 16.44
N ASN A 225 31.37 -3.28 17.40
CA ASN A 225 32.18 -4.49 17.32
C ASN A 225 31.59 -5.44 16.29
N LYS A 226 32.46 -6.08 15.51
CA LYS A 226 32.07 -7.11 14.56
C LYS A 226 31.68 -8.39 15.29
N ILE A 227 30.47 -8.88 15.00
CA ILE A 227 29.90 -10.10 15.58
C ILE A 227 29.62 -11.18 14.52
N GLY A 228 29.81 -10.86 13.23
CA GLY A 228 29.58 -11.80 12.13
C GLY A 228 29.68 -11.14 10.76
N ARG A 229 29.24 -11.86 9.74
CA ARG A 229 29.12 -11.40 8.35
C ARG A 229 27.77 -11.77 7.76
N HIS A 230 27.37 -11.05 6.72
CA HIS A 230 26.17 -11.35 5.93
C HIS A 230 26.44 -11.18 4.43
N ASN A 231 25.55 -11.72 3.59
CA ASN A 231 25.69 -11.77 2.14
C ASN A 231 24.87 -10.68 1.42
N GLY A 232 24.69 -9.51 2.02
CA GLY A 232 23.86 -8.43 1.46
C GLY A 232 22.88 -7.81 2.44
N ILE A 233 22.82 -6.48 2.44
CA ILE A 233 21.92 -5.68 3.30
C ILE A 233 20.44 -5.81 2.91
N GLN A 234 20.15 -6.14 1.66
CA GLN A 234 18.79 -6.33 1.15
C GLN A 234 18.05 -7.48 1.84
N ASN A 235 18.77 -8.36 2.53
CA ASN A 235 18.19 -9.48 3.29
C ASN A 235 17.66 -9.09 4.68
N TYR A 236 17.74 -7.80 5.03
CA TYR A 236 17.47 -7.30 6.36
C TYR A 236 16.44 -6.16 6.36
N THR A 237 15.62 -6.12 7.40
CA THR A 237 14.66 -5.04 7.66
C THR A 237 14.78 -4.60 9.12
N ILE A 238 14.64 -3.30 9.39
CA ILE A 238 14.67 -2.77 10.77
C ILE A 238 13.58 -3.44 11.62
N GLY A 239 14.00 -3.98 12.77
CA GLY A 239 13.17 -4.75 13.70
C GLY A 239 13.04 -6.24 13.36
N GLN A 240 13.72 -6.74 12.32
CA GLN A 240 13.79 -8.18 12.01
C GLN A 240 14.48 -8.94 13.15
N ARG A 241 13.88 -10.06 13.56
CA ARG A 241 14.40 -10.95 14.63
C ARG A 241 14.96 -12.27 14.10
N LYS A 242 14.36 -12.83 13.06
CA LYS A 242 14.72 -14.15 12.50
C LYS A 242 15.75 -14.01 11.37
N GLY A 243 16.52 -15.07 11.13
CA GLY A 243 17.46 -15.13 10.01
C GLY A 243 18.59 -14.10 10.09
N LEU A 244 19.09 -13.82 11.31
CA LEU A 244 20.19 -12.86 11.51
C LEU A 244 21.56 -13.43 11.15
N GLY A 245 21.72 -14.76 11.20
CA GLY A 245 22.99 -15.44 10.95
C GLY A 245 23.96 -15.45 12.13
N VAL A 246 23.53 -14.99 13.31
CA VAL A 246 24.33 -14.94 14.55
C VAL A 246 23.50 -15.41 15.75
N ALA A 247 24.13 -16.12 16.67
CA ALA A 247 23.53 -16.56 17.94
C ALA A 247 24.11 -15.72 19.09
N LEU A 248 23.27 -14.92 19.75
CA LEU A 248 23.70 -13.98 20.81
C LEU A 248 23.21 -14.38 22.21
N GLY A 249 22.60 -15.55 22.36
CA GLY A 249 22.07 -16.03 23.66
C GLY A 249 20.86 -15.25 24.19
N HIS A 250 20.38 -14.23 23.48
CA HIS A 250 19.19 -13.45 23.82
C HIS A 250 18.43 -13.03 22.55
N PRO A 251 17.16 -12.60 22.65
CA PRO A 251 16.46 -12.00 21.53
C PRO A 251 17.22 -10.78 20.99
N ALA A 252 17.48 -10.78 19.68
CA ALA A 252 18.22 -9.74 18.99
C ALA A 252 17.46 -9.28 17.74
N TYR A 253 17.70 -8.04 17.34
CA TYR A 253 16.98 -7.39 16.26
C TYR A 253 17.91 -6.55 15.40
N VAL A 254 17.59 -6.42 14.11
CA VAL A 254 18.25 -5.44 13.23
C VAL A 254 17.84 -4.02 13.66
N THR A 255 18.78 -3.20 14.12
CA THR A 255 18.52 -1.84 14.62
C THR A 255 18.95 -0.75 13.65
N LYS A 256 19.89 -1.05 12.75
CA LYS A 256 20.38 -0.13 11.72
C LYS A 256 20.89 -0.91 10.53
N ILE A 257 20.68 -0.36 9.33
CA ILE A 257 21.28 -0.81 8.08
C ILE A 257 22.02 0.39 7.51
N ASN A 258 23.28 0.20 7.11
CA ASN A 258 24.08 1.25 6.50
C ASN A 258 24.50 0.81 5.09
N SER A 259 23.87 1.41 4.08
CA SER A 259 24.13 1.08 2.69
C SER A 259 25.49 1.55 2.18
N LYS A 260 26.10 2.58 2.80
CA LYS A 260 27.41 3.12 2.35
C LYS A 260 28.57 2.17 2.62
N ASN A 261 28.52 1.44 3.73
CA ASN A 261 29.56 0.50 4.12
C ASN A 261 29.06 -0.95 4.19
N HIS A 262 27.84 -1.20 3.69
CA HIS A 262 27.15 -2.48 3.71
C HIS A 262 27.06 -3.16 5.09
N SER A 263 27.08 -2.40 6.19
CA SER A 263 26.98 -2.98 7.54
C SER A 263 25.55 -3.08 8.05
N VAL A 264 25.29 -4.08 8.89
CA VAL A 264 24.02 -4.27 9.60
C VAL A 264 24.26 -4.33 11.10
N THR A 265 23.64 -3.42 11.85
CA THR A 265 23.74 -3.39 13.31
C THR A 265 22.64 -4.24 13.94
N ILE A 266 23.05 -5.12 14.85
CA ILE A 266 22.19 -5.97 15.66
C ILE A 266 22.21 -5.46 17.11
N GLY A 267 21.03 -5.34 17.71
CA GLY A 267 20.89 -4.89 19.09
C GLY A 267 19.70 -5.51 19.79
N LYS A 268 19.41 -4.99 20.99
CA LYS A 268 18.26 -5.40 21.79
C LYS A 268 17.01 -4.62 21.37
N ASN A 269 15.88 -4.98 21.94
CA ASN A 269 14.59 -4.37 21.59
C ASN A 269 14.55 -2.87 21.90
N GLU A 270 15.20 -2.45 22.98
CA GLU A 270 15.22 -1.06 23.46
C GLU A 270 15.91 -0.13 22.45
N ASN A 271 16.85 -0.65 21.66
CA ASN A 271 17.56 0.10 20.62
C ASN A 271 16.69 0.41 19.38
N LEU A 272 15.50 -0.16 19.28
CA LEU A 272 14.57 0.09 18.16
C LEU A 272 13.67 1.31 18.38
N PHE A 273 13.60 1.84 19.60
CA PHE A 273 12.70 2.91 19.95
C PHE A 273 13.32 4.27 19.62
N LYS A 274 12.56 5.10 18.89
CA LYS A 274 12.94 6.46 18.53
C LYS A 274 11.74 7.38 18.67
N THR A 275 11.96 8.60 19.12
CA THR A 275 10.91 9.62 19.20
C THR A 275 10.81 10.48 17.95
N LYS A 276 11.85 10.51 17.10
CA LYS A 276 11.91 11.37 15.91
C LYS A 276 12.06 10.58 14.63
N LEU A 277 11.43 11.06 13.57
CA LEU A 277 11.68 10.62 12.20
C LEU A 277 11.67 11.79 11.22
N SER A 278 12.34 11.60 10.09
CA SER A 278 12.25 12.49 8.94
C SER A 278 11.42 11.82 7.86
N VAL A 279 10.54 12.59 7.21
CA VAL A 279 9.70 12.13 6.09
C VAL A 279 9.98 13.00 4.88
N ASN A 280 10.31 12.37 3.76
CA ASN A 280 10.49 13.02 2.47
C ASN A 280 9.29 12.77 1.55
N ASN A 281 9.25 13.53 0.45
CA ASN A 281 8.24 13.42 -0.60
C ASN A 281 6.82 13.51 -0.03
N VAL A 282 6.63 14.42 0.91
CA VAL A 282 5.34 14.62 1.57
C VAL A 282 4.30 15.09 0.55
N ASN A 283 3.16 14.41 0.56
CA ASN A 283 1.95 14.81 -0.13
C ASN A 283 0.89 15.21 0.90
N TRP A 284 0.35 16.41 0.75
CA TRP A 284 -0.79 16.89 1.53
C TRP A 284 -2.05 16.79 0.67
N LEU A 285 -3.08 16.10 1.16
CA LEU A 285 -4.29 15.84 0.35
C LEU A 285 -5.07 17.13 0.02
N ALA A 286 -5.01 18.11 0.92
CA ALA A 286 -5.59 19.44 0.72
C ALA A 286 -4.71 20.37 -0.14
N GLY A 287 -3.50 19.93 -0.51
CA GLY A 287 -2.51 20.71 -1.25
C GLY A 287 -1.59 21.57 -0.37
N GLU A 288 -1.92 21.75 0.90
CA GLU A 288 -1.19 22.62 1.83
C GLU A 288 -0.87 21.94 3.16
N HIS A 289 0.16 22.45 3.84
CA HIS A 289 0.52 22.02 5.18
C HIS A 289 -0.61 22.35 6.17
N PRO A 290 -0.95 21.46 7.12
CA PRO A 290 -2.01 21.73 8.09
C PRO A 290 -1.68 22.93 8.99
N LEU A 291 -2.70 23.67 9.40
CA LEU A 291 -2.56 24.78 10.36
C LEU A 291 -2.14 24.28 11.75
N ASN A 292 -2.64 23.10 12.15
CA ASN A 292 -2.25 22.45 13.39
C ASN A 292 -1.09 21.47 13.14
N ASN A 293 -0.03 21.60 13.93
CA ASN A 293 1.13 20.73 13.89
C ASN A 293 0.92 19.42 14.68
N GLU A 294 -0.10 19.35 15.53
CA GLU A 294 -0.49 18.12 16.25
C GLU A 294 -1.31 17.21 15.34
N ILE A 295 -0.77 16.01 15.12
CA ILE A 295 -1.31 15.04 14.17
C ILE A 295 -1.21 13.62 14.74
N LEU A 296 -1.95 12.69 14.14
CA LEU A 296 -1.74 11.26 14.35
C LEU A 296 -0.90 10.70 13.21
N VAL A 297 0.11 9.89 13.51
CA VAL A 297 1.05 9.35 12.52
C VAL A 297 1.08 7.84 12.55
N LYS A 298 0.84 7.22 11.41
CA LYS A 298 0.91 5.77 11.20
C LYS A 298 2.16 5.45 10.40
N ILE A 299 3.12 4.72 11.00
CA ILE A 299 4.42 4.40 10.37
C ILE A 299 4.47 3.02 9.72
N ARG A 300 3.46 2.18 9.93
CA ARG A 300 3.28 0.86 9.30
C ARG A 300 1.81 0.60 9.04
N TYR A 301 1.49 -0.11 7.97
CA TYR A 301 0.09 -0.35 7.57
C TYR A 301 -0.80 -0.92 8.70
N ARG A 302 -0.30 -1.89 9.46
CA ARG A 302 -1.05 -2.54 10.55
C ARG A 302 -0.77 -1.95 11.95
N SER A 303 -0.02 -0.85 12.06
CA SER A 303 0.14 -0.17 13.37
C SER A 303 -1.07 0.71 13.66
N LYS A 304 -1.27 1.08 14.93
CA LYS A 304 -2.16 2.18 15.25
C LYS A 304 -1.51 3.52 14.84
N PRO A 305 -2.29 4.55 14.48
CA PRO A 305 -1.77 5.92 14.40
C PRO A 305 -1.44 6.43 15.81
N GLU A 306 -0.28 7.04 15.98
CA GLU A 306 0.20 7.52 17.27
C GLU A 306 0.30 9.06 17.29
N PRO A 307 -0.01 9.73 18.42
CA PRO A 307 0.13 11.18 18.54
C PRO A 307 1.56 11.67 18.30
N ALA A 308 1.68 12.71 17.48
CA ALA A 308 2.95 13.33 17.16
C ALA A 308 2.79 14.81 16.78
N LYS A 309 3.91 15.52 16.72
CA LYS A 309 4.00 16.91 16.29
C LYS A 309 4.91 17.06 15.09
N ILE A 310 4.50 17.87 14.12
CA ILE A 310 5.38 18.38 13.06
C ILE A 310 6.24 19.49 13.67
N ILE A 311 7.55 19.25 13.80
CA ILE A 311 8.48 20.21 14.43
C ILE A 311 9.29 21.01 13.40
N LYS A 312 9.29 20.57 12.14
CA LYS A 312 9.95 21.27 11.03
C LYS A 312 9.28 20.89 9.71
N PHE A 313 9.04 21.86 8.84
CA PHE A 313 8.58 21.66 7.48
C PHE A 313 9.35 22.57 6.52
N ILE A 314 10.03 21.98 5.53
CA ILE A 314 10.70 22.72 4.46
C ILE A 314 10.43 22.00 3.14
N ALA A 315 9.82 22.70 2.19
CA ALA A 315 9.45 22.19 0.87
C ALA A 315 8.59 20.91 0.94
N LYS A 316 9.18 19.73 0.73
CA LYS A 316 8.49 18.41 0.79
C LYS A 316 9.04 17.49 1.88
N LYS A 317 9.71 18.07 2.87
CA LYS A 317 10.33 17.34 3.99
C LYS A 317 9.72 17.80 5.30
N VAL A 318 9.29 16.85 6.13
CA VAL A 318 8.87 17.11 7.51
C VAL A 318 9.73 16.35 8.49
N VAL A 319 9.95 16.93 9.67
CA VAL A 319 10.46 16.21 10.84
C VAL A 319 9.32 16.09 11.84
N ILE A 320 9.10 14.86 12.31
CA ILE A 320 8.03 14.48 13.22
C ILE A 320 8.63 14.03 14.53
N GLU A 321 8.04 14.48 15.63
CA GLU A 321 8.35 14.05 16.99
C GLU A 321 7.10 13.41 17.61
N PHE A 322 7.19 12.14 17.98
CA PHE A 322 6.13 11.41 18.68
C PHE A 322 6.14 11.76 20.17
N ASN A 323 4.95 11.76 20.77
CA ASN A 323 4.81 11.92 22.22
C ASN A 323 5.47 10.75 22.97
N GLU A 324 5.31 9.53 22.43
CA GLU A 324 5.89 8.30 22.97
C GLU A 324 6.86 7.64 21.97
N PRO A 325 7.98 7.04 22.43
CA PRO A 325 8.94 6.39 21.55
C PRO A 325 8.29 5.31 20.67
N GLN A 326 8.55 5.38 19.36
CA GLN A 326 8.03 4.45 18.38
C GLN A 326 9.04 3.37 18.03
N ARG A 327 8.58 2.13 18.03
CA ARG A 327 9.42 0.96 17.74
C ARG A 327 9.66 0.80 16.24
N ALA A 328 10.92 0.61 15.87
CA ALA A 328 11.34 0.18 14.53
C ALA A 328 10.85 1.08 13.39
N ILE A 329 11.06 2.40 13.55
CA ILE A 329 10.94 3.37 12.46
C ILE A 329 11.87 2.93 11.31
N THR A 330 11.31 2.62 10.15
CA THR A 330 11.99 1.90 9.06
C THR A 330 12.04 2.76 7.79
N PRO A 331 13.23 3.16 7.31
CA PRO A 331 13.38 3.87 6.05
C PRO A 331 12.76 3.13 4.86
N GLY A 332 12.13 3.87 3.95
CA GLY A 332 11.39 3.33 2.80
C GLY A 332 9.92 2.97 3.08
N GLN A 333 9.53 2.79 4.35
CA GLN A 333 8.11 2.70 4.72
C GLN A 333 7.44 4.07 4.63
N SER A 334 6.12 4.09 4.57
CA SER A 334 5.37 5.36 4.58
C SER A 334 5.05 5.80 6.01
N ALA A 335 5.15 7.10 6.25
CA ALA A 335 4.55 7.76 7.41
C ALA A 335 3.29 8.49 6.92
N VAL A 336 2.13 8.10 7.45
CA VAL A 336 0.83 8.63 7.02
C VAL A 336 0.19 9.43 8.14
N PHE A 337 -0.32 10.60 7.81
CA PHE A 337 -0.74 11.64 8.74
C PHE A 337 -2.26 11.75 8.76
N TYR A 338 -2.81 11.86 9.97
CA TYR A 338 -4.25 11.97 10.18
C TYR A 338 -4.60 13.10 11.15
N SER A 339 -5.77 13.69 10.94
CA SER A 339 -6.49 14.54 11.89
C SER A 339 -7.75 13.80 12.32
N GLY A 340 -7.72 13.14 13.48
CA GLY A 340 -8.78 12.22 13.92
C GLY A 340 -8.92 11.01 12.97
N LYS A 341 -10.04 10.91 12.25
CA LYS A 341 -10.24 9.89 11.19
C LYS A 341 -9.82 10.37 9.80
N ARG A 342 -9.65 11.69 9.58
CA ARG A 342 -9.35 12.26 8.27
C ARG A 342 -7.88 12.06 7.91
N LEU A 343 -7.61 11.49 6.74
CA LEU A 343 -6.28 11.41 6.13
C LEU A 343 -5.91 12.80 5.62
N ILE A 344 -4.82 13.37 6.13
CA ILE A 344 -4.37 14.72 5.75
C ILE A 344 -3.13 14.69 4.85
N GLY A 345 -2.33 13.63 4.91
CA GLY A 345 -1.15 13.50 4.07
C GLY A 345 -0.28 12.31 4.41
N GLY A 346 0.92 12.29 3.86
CA GLY A 346 1.93 11.31 4.19
C GLY A 346 3.16 11.44 3.31
N GLY A 347 4.17 10.63 3.58
CA GLY A 347 5.39 10.56 2.77
C GLY A 347 6.22 9.33 3.11
N VAL A 348 7.48 9.32 2.67
CA VAL A 348 8.40 8.19 2.86
C VAL A 348 9.38 8.50 3.99
N ILE A 349 9.52 7.56 4.92
CA ILE A 349 10.46 7.63 6.05
C ILE A 349 11.89 7.52 5.52
N GLU A 350 12.80 8.35 6.04
CA GLU A 350 14.23 8.37 5.72
C GLU A 350 15.14 7.75 6.77
#